data_AF-A0A212EI58-F1
#
_entry.id   AF-A0A212EI58-F1
#
_cell.length_a   1.000
_cell.length_b   1.000
_cell.length_c   1.000
_cell.angle_alpha   90.00
_cell.angle_beta   90.00
_cell.angle_gamma   90.00
#
_symmetry.space_group_name_H-M   'P 1'
#
loop_
_entity.id
_entity.type
_entity.pdbx_description
1 polymer ?
#
loop_
_entity_poly.entity_id
_entity_poly.type
_entity_poly.pdbx_seq_one_letter_code
_entity_poly.pdbx_strand_id
1 'polypeptide(L)' 'MGITGLIPFLDKASRRANVSEFSGSSVAIDTYCWLHKGAFACADKLVRGEETDMQV' A
#
# COMPACT_ATOMS: atom_id res chain seq x y z
N MET A 1 0.41 1.71 -10.97
CA MET A 1 -0.47 2.78 -10.45
C MET A 1 -1.73 2.81 -11.30
N GLY A 2 -2.90 2.92 -10.69
CA GLY A 2 -4.21 2.73 -11.35
C GLY A 2 -4.70 3.94 -12.17
N ILE A 3 -6.02 4.14 -12.21
CA ILE A 3 -6.67 5.20 -13.00
C ILE A 3 -6.37 6.58 -12.40
N THR A 4 -5.70 7.43 -13.17
CA THR A 4 -5.35 8.80 -12.77
C THR A 4 -6.61 9.63 -12.48
N GLY A 5 -6.65 10.30 -11.33
CA GLY A 5 -7.75 11.19 -10.94
C GLY A 5 -9.00 10.51 -10.37
N LEU A 6 -9.03 9.18 -10.27
CA LEU A 6 -10.22 8.45 -9.84
C LEU A 6 -10.61 8.72 -8.37
N ILE A 7 -9.64 8.76 -7.44
CA ILE A 7 -9.95 8.97 -6.02
C ILE A 7 -10.61 10.35 -5.77
N PRO A 8 -10.04 11.48 -6.25
CA PRO A 8 -10.73 12.78 -6.13
C PRO A 8 -12.11 12.80 -6.79
N PHE A 9 -12.28 12.10 -7.92
CA PHE A 9 -13.58 12.00 -8.59
C PHE A 9 -14.64 11.29 -7.73
N LEU A 10 -14.24 10.29 -6.93
CA LEU A 10 -15.12 9.48 -6.08
C LEU A 10 -15.30 10.04 -4.66
N ASP A 11 -14.83 11.26 -4.36
CA ASP A 11 -14.87 11.84 -3.00
C ASP A 11 -16.27 11.83 -2.39
N LYS A 12 -17.30 12.19 -3.18
CA LYS A 12 -18.71 12.19 -2.72
C LYS A 12 -19.28 10.78 -2.44
N ALA A 13 -18.65 9.74 -2.96
CA ALA A 13 -19.00 8.34 -2.72
C ALA A 13 -18.11 7.68 -1.66
N SER A 14 -17.22 8.45 -1.03
CA SER A 14 -16.23 7.97 -0.06
C SER A 14 -16.56 8.46 1.36
N ARG A 15 -16.11 7.71 2.37
CA ARG A 15 -16.16 8.13 3.77
C ARG A 15 -14.86 7.77 4.47
N ARG A 16 -14.51 8.50 5.53
CA ARG A 16 -13.45 8.05 6.45
C ARG A 16 -13.93 6.80 7.20
N ALA A 17 -13.01 5.87 7.43
CA ALA A 17 -13.26 4.65 8.19
C ALA A 17 -12.02 4.25 9.01
N ASN A 18 -12.23 3.57 10.13
CA ASN A 18 -11.18 2.86 10.86
C ASN A 18 -11.19 1.38 10.49
N VAL A 19 -10.02 0.72 10.52
CA VAL A 19 -9.91 -0.73 10.24
C VAL A 19 -10.75 -1.56 11.24
N SER A 20 -10.94 -1.07 12.47
CA SER A 20 -11.75 -1.74 13.49
C SER A 20 -13.21 -1.95 13.07
N GLU A 21 -13.73 -1.15 12.14
CA GLU A 21 -15.09 -1.32 11.58
C GLU A 21 -15.26 -2.64 10.83
N PHE A 22 -14.17 -3.26 10.38
CA PHE A 22 -14.18 -4.53 9.64
C PHE A 22 -13.84 -5.73 10.53
N SER A 23 -13.86 -5.57 11.87
CA SER A 23 -13.59 -6.65 12.81
C SER A 23 -14.54 -7.84 12.60
N GLY A 24 -13.99 -9.06 12.60
CA GLY A 24 -14.74 -10.29 12.32
C GLY A 24 -15.01 -10.57 10.84
N SER A 25 -14.61 -9.66 9.93
CA SER A 25 -14.67 -9.89 8.48
C SER A 25 -13.35 -10.45 7.95
N SER A 26 -13.42 -11.13 6.80
CA SER A 26 -12.23 -11.42 5.99
C SER A 26 -11.98 -10.25 5.03
N VAL A 27 -10.76 -9.71 5.02
CA VAL A 27 -10.36 -8.58 4.17
C VAL A 27 -9.12 -8.95 3.37
N ALA A 28 -9.14 -8.69 2.06
CA ALA A 28 -7.99 -8.90 1.20
C ALA A 28 -7.04 -7.70 1.26
N ILE A 29 -5.73 -7.96 1.21
CA ILE A 29 -4.68 -6.95 1.18
C ILE A 29 -3.99 -7.01 -0.18
N ASP A 30 -3.94 -5.87 -0.89
CA ASP A 30 -3.02 -5.70 -2.01
C ASP A 30 -1.60 -5.47 -1.44
N THR A 31 -0.85 -6.56 -1.29
CA THR A 31 0.46 -6.56 -0.63
C THR A 31 1.53 -5.82 -1.42
N TYR A 32 1.39 -5.69 -2.74
CA TYR A 32 2.39 -5.01 -3.56
C TYR A 32 2.43 -3.51 -3.24
N CYS A 33 1.29 -2.93 -2.87
CA CYS A 33 1.24 -1.54 -2.39
C CYS A 33 2.10 -1.32 -1.12
N TRP A 34 2.19 -2.31 -0.23
CA TRP A 34 3.04 -2.24 0.96
C TRP A 34 4.49 -2.49 0.60
N LEU A 35 4.78 -3.54 -0.17
CA LEU A 35 6.14 -3.88 -0.59
C LEU A 35 6.81 -2.72 -1.34
N HIS A 36 6.09 -2.07 -2.26
CA HIS A 36 6.59 -0.89 -2.98
C HIS A 36 6.92 0.27 -2.03
N LYS A 37 6.12 0.48 -0.98
CA LYS A 37 6.42 1.50 0.04
C LYS A 37 7.60 1.08 0.92
N GLY A 38 7.70 -0.19 1.30
CA GLY A 38 8.80 -0.74 2.08
C GLY A 38 10.15 -0.66 1.35
N ALA A 39 10.14 -0.86 0.03
CA ALA A 39 11.33 -0.74 -0.81
C ALA A 39 12.00 0.65 -0.76
N PHE A 40 11.28 1.69 -0.35
CA PHE A 40 11.88 3.02 -0.15
C PHE A 40 12.86 3.06 1.02
N ALA A 41 12.72 2.18 2.02
CA ALA A 41 13.62 2.12 3.17
C ALA A 41 14.99 1.50 2.82
N CYS A 42 15.08 0.75 1.72
CA CYS A 42 16.28 0.03 1.30
C CYS A 42 16.61 0.21 -0.19
N ALA A 43 16.14 1.32 -0.79
CA ALA A 43 16.24 1.55 -2.22
C ALA A 43 17.70 1.56 -2.73
N ASP A 44 18.64 2.03 -1.92
CA ASP A 44 20.07 2.06 -2.20
C ASP A 44 20.69 0.65 -2.25
N LYS A 45 20.29 -0.23 -1.34
CA LYS A 45 20.73 -1.63 -1.33
C LYS A 45 20.16 -2.39 -2.52
N LEU A 46 18.86 -2.19 -2.78
CA LEU A 46 18.16 -2.81 -3.91
C LEU A 46 18.81 -2.45 -5.25
N VAL A 47 19.12 -1.16 -5.49
CA VAL A 47 19.74 -0.73 -6.76
C VAL A 47 21.19 -1.22 -6.91
N ARG A 48 21.87 -1.51 -5.81
CA ARG A 48 23.23 -2.09 -5.80
C ARG A 48 23.25 -3.61 -5.90
N GLY A 49 22.10 -4.27 -5.80
CA GLY A 49 21.99 -5.73 -5.76
C GLY A 49 22.48 -6.33 -4.43
N GLU A 50 22.48 -5.53 -3.36
CA GLU A 50 22.85 -5.99 -2.02
C GLU A 50 21.67 -6.71 -1.36
N GLU A 51 21.94 -7.75 -0.56
CA GLU A 51 20.90 -8.45 0.18
C GLU A 51 20.26 -7.53 1.24
N THR A 52 18.92 -7.55 1.30
CA THR A 52 18.13 -6.81 2.28
C THR A 52 16.72 -7.39 2.42
N ASP A 53 16.22 -7.39 3.65
CA ASP A 53 14.89 -7.86 4.05
C ASP A 53 14.02 -6.74 4.65
N MET A 54 14.47 -5.48 4.58
CA MET A 54 13.83 -4.35 5.26
C MET A 54 12.41 -4.00 4.73
N GLN A 55 12.10 -4.48 3.53
CA GLN A 55 10.82 -4.31 2.84
C GLN A 55 9.79 -5.43 3.12
N VAL A 56 10.18 -6.45 3.90
CA VAL A 56 9.37 -7.64 4.25
C VAL A 56 8.94 -7.57 5.71
#